data_AF-A0A5K0VUK1-F1
#
_entry.id   AF-A0A5K0VUK1-F1
#
_cell.length_a   1.000
_cell.length_b   1.000
_cell.length_c   1.000
_cell.angle_alpha   90.00
_cell.angle_beta   90.00
_cell.angle_gamma   90.00
#
_symmetry.space_group_name_H-M   'P 1'
#
loop_
_entity.id
_entity.type
_entity.pdbx_description
1 polymer ?
#
loop_
_entity_poly.entity_id
_entity_poly.type
_entity_poly.pdbx_seq_one_letter_code
_entity_poly.pdbx_strand_id
1 'polypeptide(L)' 'YVPLFDYFSELNDMAFKVVCDNYVTDDSGTGVVHCAPAFGEDDYRVCINSKIIQK' A
#
# COMPACT_ATOMS: atom_id res chain seq x y z
N TYR A 1 -3.92 2.60 -9.70
CA TYR A 1 -4.43 3.86 -9.14
C TYR A 1 -3.91 5.00 -9.99
N VAL A 2 -4.72 6.02 -10.26
CA VAL A 2 -4.29 7.22 -11.01
C VAL A 2 -4.18 8.37 -10.00
N PRO A 3 -2.98 8.90 -9.73
CA PRO A 3 -2.81 10.05 -8.85
C PRO A 3 -3.56 11.29 -9.36
N LEU A 4 -4.16 12.06 -8.46
CA LEU A 4 -4.85 13.32 -8.76
C LEU A 4 -3.90 14.47 -9.14
N PHE A 5 -2.64 14.35 -8.73
CA PHE A 5 -1.59 15.35 -8.94
C PHE A 5 -0.35 14.68 -9.52
N ASP A 6 0.40 15.40 -10.35
CA ASP A 6 1.62 14.89 -11.02
C ASP A 6 2.86 14.81 -10.13
N TYR A 7 2.67 14.88 -8.81
CA TYR A 7 3.77 14.72 -7.85
C TYR A 7 4.36 13.32 -7.94
N PHE A 8 5.69 13.24 -7.96
CA PHE A 8 6.42 11.97 -8.05
C PHE A 8 6.03 11.11 -9.26
N SER A 9 5.58 11.75 -10.36
CA SER A 9 5.23 11.08 -11.62
C SER A 9 6.38 10.24 -12.19
N GLU A 10 7.63 10.67 -11.97
CA GLU A 10 8.85 9.93 -12.27
C GLU A 10 9.02 8.62 -11.50
N LEU A 11 8.32 8.47 -10.36
CA LEU A 11 8.35 7.28 -9.51
C LEU A 11 7.13 6.37 -9.73
N ASN A 12 6.26 6.63 -10.72
CA ASN A 12 5.00 5.89 -10.91
C ASN A 12 5.18 4.35 -11.02
N ASP A 13 6.36 3.90 -11.47
CA ASP A 13 6.70 2.49 -11.52
C ASP A 13 6.83 1.84 -10.14
N MET A 14 7.19 2.60 -9.10
CA MET A 14 7.40 2.12 -7.73
C MET A 14 6.40 2.72 -6.71
N ALA A 15 5.88 3.92 -6.97
CA ALA A 15 4.95 4.64 -6.10
C ALA A 15 3.49 4.31 -6.41
N PHE A 16 2.59 4.77 -5.53
CA PHE A 16 1.13 4.69 -5.71
C PHE A 16 0.57 3.28 -5.98
N LYS A 17 1.21 2.26 -5.42
CA LYS A 17 0.75 0.88 -5.49
C LYS A 17 -0.41 0.68 -4.52
N VAL A 18 -1.45 0.01 -5.01
CA VAL A 18 -2.58 -0.45 -4.19
C VAL A 18 -2.50 -1.96 -4.14
N VAL A 19 -2.56 -2.49 -2.93
CA VAL A 19 -2.42 -3.92 -2.63
C VAL A 19 -3.66 -4.37 -1.85
N CYS A 20 -4.09 -5.60 -2.08
CA CYS A 20 -5.24 -6.17 -1.39
C CYS A 20 -4.76 -7.20 -0.37
N ASP A 21 -5.31 -7.16 0.83
CA ASP A 21 -5.20 -8.23 1.83
C ASP A 21 -6.48 -8.25 2.69
N ASN A 22 -6.73 -9.39 3.34
CA ASN A 22 -7.97 -9.67 4.06
C ASN A 22 -8.03 -9.04 5.46
N TYR A 23 -6.98 -8.35 5.91
CA TYR A 23 -6.97 -7.69 7.23
C TYR A 23 -7.70 -6.34 7.23
N VAL A 24 -7.98 -5.78 6.04
CA VAL A 24 -8.79 -4.57 5.88
C VAL A 24 -10.21 -4.99 5.55
N THR A 25 -11.15 -4.67 6.43
CA THR A 25 -12.57 -4.96 6.24
C THR A 25 -13.36 -3.69 5.92
N ASP A 26 -14.55 -3.86 5.34
CA ASP A 26 -15.50 -2.78 5.06
C ASP A 26 -16.50 -2.55 6.22
N ASP A 27 -16.37 -3.32 7.31
CA ASP A 27 -17.23 -3.22 8.50
C ASP A 27 -17.19 -1.83 9.16
N SER A 28 -16.07 -1.12 9.06
CA SER A 28 -15.90 0.21 9.62
C SER A 28 -14.81 0.99 8.91
N GLY A 29 -15.14 2.20 8.44
CA GLY A 29 -14.22 3.09 7.73
C GLY A 29 -14.44 3.08 6.21
N THR A 30 -13.38 3.37 5.45
CA THR A 30 -13.41 3.47 3.99
C THR A 30 -12.99 2.17 3.28
N GLY A 31 -12.57 1.16 4.03
CA GLY A 31 -12.00 -0.07 3.47
C GLY A 31 -10.64 0.12 2.80
N VAL A 32 -9.96 1.25 3.04
CA VAL A 32 -8.61 1.55 2.50
C VAL A 32 -7.75 2.15 3.60
N VAL A 33 -6.54 1.62 3.77
CA VAL A 33 -5.57 2.07 4.78
C VAL A 33 -4.22 2.37 4.14
N HIS A 34 -3.45 3.24 4.79
CA HIS A 34 -2.05 3.44 4.43
C HIS A 34 -1.19 2.37 5.12
N CYS A 35 -0.32 1.70 4.37
CA CYS A 35 0.62 0.75 4.93
C CYS A 35 1.86 1.45 5.51
N ALA A 36 2.26 1.07 6.72
CA ALA A 36 3.50 1.51 7.38
C ALA A 36 4.39 0.29 7.72
N PRO A 37 5.15 -0.27 6.75
CA PRO A 37 5.87 -1.53 6.92
C PRO A 37 6.98 -1.53 8.00
N ALA A 38 7.46 -0.36 8.39
CA ALA A 38 8.45 -0.23 9.45
C ALA A 38 7.86 -0.27 10.86
N PHE A 39 6.52 -0.17 10.99
CA PHE A 39 5.81 -0.04 12.26
C PHE A 39 4.67 -1.03 12.45
N GLY A 40 4.12 -1.59 11.36
CA GLY A 40 3.06 -2.60 11.38
C GLY A 40 3.54 -3.95 10.84
N GLU A 41 3.28 -5.02 11.59
CA GLU A 41 3.61 -6.39 11.15
C GLU A 41 2.80 -6.80 9.92
N ASP A 42 1.49 -6.53 9.91
CA ASP A 42 0.62 -6.83 8.76
C ASP A 42 1.01 -6.01 7.53
N ASP A 43 1.30 -4.71 7.72
CA ASP A 43 1.80 -3.85 6.65
C ASP A 43 3.10 -4.39 6.04
N TYR A 44 4.02 -4.86 6.90
CA TYR A 44 5.28 -5.48 6.45
C TYR A 44 5.02 -6.76 5.64
N ARG A 45 4.20 -7.67 6.17
CA ARG A 45 3.84 -8.93 5.50
C ARG A 45 3.22 -8.68 4.13
N VAL A 46 2.27 -7.74 4.04
CA VAL A 46 1.59 -7.38 2.79
C VAL A 46 2.56 -6.74 1.80
N CYS A 47 3.42 -5.82 2.25
CA CYS A 47 4.40 -5.18 1.38
C CYS A 47 5.47 -6.15 0.86
N ILE A 48 5.88 -7.15 1.64
CA ILE A 48 6.79 -8.22 1.18
C ILE A 48 6.10 -9.10 0.14
N ASN A 49 4.88 -9.60 0.43
CA ASN A 49 4.14 -10.46 -0.50
C ASN A 49 3.83 -9.75 -1.83
N SER A 50 3.59 -8.44 -1.76
CA SER A 50 3.32 -7.58 -2.92
C SER A 50 4.59 -7.06 -3.61
N LYS A 51 5.79 -7.47 -3.15
CA LYS A 51 7.10 -7.07 -3.68
C LYS A 51 7.35 -5.55 -3.65
N ILE A 52 6.71 -4.84 -2.72
CA ILE A 52 6.99 -3.42 -2.45
C ILE A 52 8.31 -3.29 -1.68
N ILE A 53 8.59 -4.25 -0.78
CA ILE A 53 9.85 -4.34 -0.05
C ILE A 53 10.58 -5.61 -0.50
N GLN A 54 11.88 -5.48 -0.72
CA GLN A 54 12.79 -6.61 -0.97
C GLN A 54 13.63 -6.86 0.28
N LYS A 55 13.87 -8.13 0.59
CA LYS A 55 14.62 -8.58 1.76
C LYS A 55 16.13 -8.60 1.49
#